data_AF-A0A521QGQ8-F1
#
_entry.id   AF-A0A521QGQ8-F1
#
_cell.length_a   1.000
_cell.length_b   1.000
_cell.length_c   1.000
_cell.angle_alpha   90.00
_cell.angle_beta   90.00
_cell.angle_gamma   90.00
#
_symmetry.space_group_name_H-M   'P 1'
#
loop_
_entity.id
_entity.type
_entity.pdbx_description
1 polymer ?
#
loop_
_entity_poly.entity_id
_entity_poly.type
_entity_poly.pdbx_seq_one_letter_code
_entity_poly.pdbx_strand_id
1 'polypeptide(L)' 'MNRIIDAKRPDAPFMLVTDGITWTRRESDLSKLVQLQIGGQIARIYTTKMASQFKAELETLRAELKI' A
#
# COMPACT_ATOMS: atom_id res chain seq x y z
N MET A 1 8.79 15.26 7.05
CA MET A 1 8.85 14.15 8.03
C MET A 1 7.52 13.42 7.99
N ASN A 2 7.50 12.17 7.51
CA ASN A 2 6.27 11.40 7.26
C ASN A 2 5.91 10.58 8.51
N ARG A 3 5.22 11.22 9.46
CA ARG A 3 4.87 10.66 10.79
C ARG A 3 4.27 9.26 10.78
N ILE A 4 3.55 8.88 9.72
CA ILE A 4 2.90 7.57 9.59
C ILE A 4 3.89 6.47 9.23
N ILE A 5 4.88 6.77 8.38
CA ILE A 5 5.92 5.81 7.98
C ILE A 5 6.90 5.61 9.14
N ASP A 6 7.22 6.69 9.85
CA ASP A 6 8.17 6.67 10.97
C ASP A 6 7.59 5.94 12.20
N ALA A 7 6.25 5.90 12.36
CA ALA A 7 5.57 5.21 13.47
C ALA A 7 5.31 3.71 13.22
N LYS A 8 5.55 3.23 12.00
CA LYS A 8 5.32 1.85 11.60
C LYS A 8 6.48 0.96 12.07
N ARG A 9 6.15 -0.27 12.50
CA ARG A 9 7.16 -1.30 12.82
C ARG A 9 8.10 -1.52 11.62
N PRO A 10 9.44 -1.47 11.79
CA PRO A 10 10.38 -1.49 10.66
C PRO A 10 10.28 -2.73 9.76
N ASP A 11 9.91 -3.86 10.35
CA ASP A 11 9.84 -5.20 9.73
C ASP A 11 8.44 -5.54 9.18
N ALA A 12 7.42 -4.72 9.44
CA ALA A 12 6.11 -4.96 8.86
C ALA A 12 6.10 -4.48 7.40
N PRO A 13 5.47 -5.16 6.44
CA PRO A 13 5.18 -4.56 5.14
C PRO A 13 4.07 -3.51 5.28
N PHE A 14 4.20 -2.34 4.64
CA PHE A 14 3.14 -1.32 4.61
C PHE A 14 2.37 -1.40 3.31
N MET A 15 1.08 -1.75 3.38
CA MET A 15 0.19 -1.78 2.23
C MET A 15 -0.77 -0.59 2.32
N LEU A 16 -0.90 0.15 1.22
CA LEU A 16 -1.82 1.28 1.10
C LEU A 16 -3.06 0.86 0.30
N VAL A 17 -4.25 1.15 0.81
CA VAL A 17 -5.52 0.96 0.10
C VAL A 17 -6.21 2.29 -0.08
N THR A 18 -6.69 2.57 -1.29
CA THR A 18 -7.35 3.84 -1.64
C THR A 18 -8.51 3.62 -2.61
N ASP A 19 -9.40 4.60 -2.71
CA ASP A 19 -10.45 4.70 -3.73
C ASP A 19 -9.91 4.93 -5.16
N GLY A 20 -8.66 5.41 -5.31
CA GLY A 20 -8.02 5.64 -6.61
C GLY A 20 -8.56 6.85 -7.39
N ILE A 21 -9.72 7.39 -7.03
CA ILE A 21 -10.37 8.53 -7.71
C ILE A 21 -9.88 9.85 -7.13
N THR A 22 -9.77 9.94 -5.80
CA THR A 22 -9.40 11.17 -5.08
C THR A 22 -8.00 11.69 -5.46
N TRP A 23 -7.12 10.83 -5.96
CA TRP A 23 -5.75 11.19 -6.36
C TRP A 23 -5.64 12.00 -7.65
N THR A 24 -6.65 11.94 -8.51
CA THR A 24 -6.68 12.74 -9.76
C THR A 24 -6.64 14.25 -9.48
N ARG A 25 -7.11 14.68 -8.31
CA ARG A 25 -7.06 16.08 -7.86
C ARG A 25 -5.81 16.39 -7.02
N ARG A 26 -4.94 15.40 -6.79
CA ARG A 26 -3.76 15.48 -5.91
C ARG A 26 -2.58 14.73 -6.53
N GLU A 27 -2.29 15.00 -7.79
CA GLU A 27 -1.24 14.29 -8.54
C GLU A 27 0.15 14.40 -7.89
N SER A 28 0.47 15.54 -7.27
CA SER A 28 1.72 15.72 -6.52
C SER A 28 1.84 14.73 -5.35
N ASP A 29 0.74 14.50 -4.62
CA ASP A 29 0.74 13.56 -3.50
C ASP A 29 0.72 12.11 -3.99
N LEU A 30 0.04 11.82 -5.11
CA LEU A 30 0.11 10.51 -5.76
C LEU A 30 1.55 10.19 -6.18
N SER A 31 2.25 11.16 -6.77
CA SER A 31 3.66 11.01 -7.14
C SER A 31 4.52 10.68 -5.93
N LYS A 32 4.31 11.34 -4.78
CA LYS A 32 5.02 11.00 -3.53
C LYS A 32 4.74 9.58 -3.08
N LEU A 33 3.50 9.11 -3.14
CA LEU A 33 3.15 7.73 -2.80
C LEU A 33 3.83 6.71 -3.72
N VAL A 34 3.88 7.00 -5.02
CA VAL A 34 4.59 6.15 -5.98
C VAL A 34 6.08 6.13 -5.68
N GLN A 35 6.70 7.27 -5.36
CA GLN A 35 8.11 7.32 -4.95
C GLN A 35 8.37 6.52 -3.68
N LEU A 36 7.45 6.56 -2.71
CA LEU A 36 7.53 5.73 -1.51
C LEU A 36 7.37 4.23 -1.79
N GLN A 37 6.61 3.87 -2.82
CA GLN A 37 6.52 2.48 -3.26
C GLN A 37 7.81 2.03 -3.94
N ILE A 38 8.36 2.85 -4.84
CA ILE A 38 9.64 2.59 -5.52
C ILE A 38 10.79 2.47 -4.51
N GLY A 39 10.80 3.31 -3.48
CA GLY A 39 11.80 3.27 -2.40
C GLY A 39 11.57 2.16 -1.37
N GLY A 40 10.55 1.31 -1.54
CA GLY A 40 10.26 0.19 -0.64
C GLY A 40 9.63 0.58 0.70
N GLN A 41 9.31 1.85 0.93
CA GLN A 41 8.60 2.29 2.15
C GLN A 41 7.14 1.84 2.13
N ILE A 42 6.52 1.80 0.94
CA ILE A 42 5.21 1.19 0.68
C ILE A 42 5.45 -0.11 -0.10
N ALA A 43 4.99 -1.24 0.42
CA ALA A 43 5.14 -2.52 -0.24
C ALA A 43 4.21 -2.63 -1.47
N ARG A 44 2.95 -2.22 -1.32
CA ARG A 44 1.94 -2.22 -2.40
C ARG A 44 0.91 -1.11 -2.22
N ILE A 45 0.35 -0.65 -3.33
CA ILE A 45 -0.78 0.28 -3.39
C ILE A 45 -1.93 -0.42 -4.11
N TYR A 46 -3.10 -0.49 -3.48
CA TYR A 46 -4.32 -1.04 -4.07
C TYR A 46 -5.38 0.03 -4.23
N THR A 47 -6.15 -0.07 -5.30
CA THR A 47 -7.39 0.69 -5.47
C THR A 47 -8.61 -0.17 -5.13
N THR A 48 -9.76 0.43 -4.89
CA THR A 48 -11.04 -0.29 -4.71
C THR A 48 -11.37 -1.23 -5.88
N LYS A 49 -10.97 -0.88 -7.10
CA LYS A 49 -11.11 -1.74 -8.29
C LYS A 49 -10.24 -3.00 -8.22
N MET A 50 -9.20 -3.01 -7.40
CA MET A 50 -8.28 -4.13 -7.18
C MET A 50 -8.67 -4.99 -5.98
N ALA A 51 -9.88 -4.83 -5.42
CA ALA A 51 -10.31 -5.57 -4.23
C ALA A 51 -10.19 -7.10 -4.38
N SER A 52 -10.49 -7.64 -5.57
CA SER A 52 -10.33 -9.08 -5.85
C SER A 52 -8.86 -9.52 -5.80
N GLN A 53 -7.96 -8.72 -6.36
CA GLN A 53 -6.51 -8.97 -6.31
C GLN A 53 -5.98 -8.89 -4.89
N PHE A 54 -6.42 -7.88 -4.13
CA PHE A 54 -6.04 -7.73 -2.73
C PHE A 54 -6.48 -8.93 -1.89
N LYS A 55 -7.73 -9.39 -2.09
CA LYS A 55 -8.24 -10.59 -1.41
C LYS A 55 -7.38 -11.82 -1.75
N ALA A 56 -7.08 -12.04 -3.02
CA ALA A 56 -6.26 -13.18 -3.45
C ALA A 56 -4.86 -13.14 -2.82
N GLU A 57 -4.21 -11.97 -2.77
CA GLU A 57 -2.92 -11.82 -2.10
C GLU A 57 -2.99 -12.09 -0.60
N LEU A 58 -4.05 -11.66 0.08
CA LEU A 58 -4.23 -11.98 1.50
C LEU A 58 -4.43 -13.49 1.73
N GLU A 59 -5.16 -14.17 0.84
CA GLU A 59 -5.32 -15.63 0.89
C GLU A 59 -3.99 -16.36 0.65
N THR A 60 -3.17 -15.89 -0.30
CA THR A 60 -1.81 -16.40 -0.51
C THR A 60 -0.92 -16.17 0.72
N LEU A 61 -0.90 -14.94 1.25
CA LEU A 61 -0.10 -14.59 2.41
C LEU A 61 -0.50 -15.41 3.63
N ARG A 62 -1.80 -15.63 3.82
CA ARG A 62 -2.33 -16.50 4.87
C ARG A 62 -1.78 -17.92 4.74
N ALA A 63 -1.81 -18.49 3.53
CA ALA A 63 -1.29 -19.82 3.27
C ALA A 63 0.23 -19.91 3.54
N GLU A 64 1.00 -18.89 3.17
CA GLU A 64 2.44 -18.81 3.41
C GLU A 64 2.79 -18.73 4.90
N LEU A 65 2.02 -17.93 5.66
CA LEU A 65 2.21 -17.75 7.10
C LEU A 65 1.62 -18.88 7.94
N LYS A 66 0.90 -19.83 7.32
CA LYS A 66 0.24 -20.97 7.97
C LYS A 66 -0.73 -20.56 9.10
N ILE A 67 -1.45 -19.47 8.91
CA ILE A 67 -2.50 -18.95 9.83
C ILE A 67 -3.90 -19.13 9.24
#